data_AF-A0A367ASL9-F1
#
_entry.id   AF-A0A367ASL9-F1
#
_cell.length_a   1.000
_cell.length_b   1.000
_cell.length_c   1.000
_cell.angle_alpha   90.00
_cell.angle_beta   90.00
_cell.angle_gamma   90.00
#
_symmetry.space_group_name_H-M   'P 1'
#
loop_
_entity.id
_entity.type
_entity.pdbx_description
1 polymer ?
#
loop_
_entity_poly.entity_id
_entity_poly.type
_entity_poly.pdbx_seq_one_letter_code
_entity_poly.pdbx_strand_id
1 'polypeptide(L)'
;MIVLPFPPPPLEVLRALELLEKARQGDRGGLVQAGAVADLERPWEPAGCSGDLSSAVWSWCDDVVAWINHEYVWRPAQMVPACWPRHAHIARELPVLAVLRWEAENAAGPQLMEEWNRYAFPMFCDRMAQRLGESTCRTGRHQDWPAESRYIAFLEASPR
;
A
#
# COMPACT_ATOMS: atom_id res chain seq x y z
N MET A 1 -13.61 -19.99 13.31
CA MET A 1 -13.68 -19.23 12.04
C MET A 1 -12.29 -19.33 11.42
N ILE A 2 -12.15 -19.80 10.18
CA ILE A 2 -10.84 -20.06 9.54
C ILE A 2 -10.32 -18.82 8.81
N VAL A 3 -11.21 -17.88 8.46
CA VAL A 3 -10.94 -16.66 7.71
C VAL A 3 -11.21 -15.45 8.60
N LEU A 4 -10.28 -14.49 8.67
CA LEU A 4 -10.45 -13.24 9.40
C LEU A 4 -11.08 -12.15 8.52
N PRO A 5 -11.90 -11.24 9.08
CA PRO A 5 -12.36 -10.06 8.35
C PRO A 5 -11.16 -9.17 7.98
N PHE A 6 -11.24 -8.50 6.84
CA PHE A 6 -10.23 -7.52 6.45
C PHE A 6 -10.23 -6.33 7.42
N PRO A 7 -9.07 -5.79 7.80
CA PRO A 7 -8.99 -4.66 8.72
C PRO A 7 -9.65 -3.40 8.12
N PRO A 8 -10.61 -2.77 8.83
CA PRO A 8 -11.24 -1.56 8.33
C PRO A 8 -10.24 -0.40 8.33
N PRO A 9 -10.29 0.50 7.34
CA PRO A 9 -9.48 1.72 7.34
C PRO A 9 -9.81 2.62 8.54
N PRO A 10 -8.81 3.28 9.14
CA PRO A 10 -9.01 4.33 10.13
C PRO A 10 -9.83 5.51 9.59
N LEU A 11 -10.37 6.33 10.50
CA LEU A 11 -11.28 7.42 10.17
C LEU A 11 -10.66 8.46 9.21
N GLU A 12 -9.38 8.76 9.37
CA GLU A 12 -8.62 9.70 8.55
C GLU A 12 -8.51 9.20 7.11
N VAL A 13 -8.22 7.91 6.95
CA VAL A 13 -8.15 7.23 5.65
C VAL A 13 -9.53 7.21 5.00
N LEU A 14 -10.57 6.82 5.74
CA LEU A 14 -11.96 6.82 5.26
C LEU A 14 -12.38 8.20 4.75
N ARG A 15 -12.12 9.26 5.51
CA ARG A 15 -12.44 10.64 5.10
C ARG A 15 -11.73 11.03 3.81
N ALA A 16 -10.45 10.70 3.66
CA ALA A 16 -9.70 10.98 2.45
C ALA A 16 -10.29 10.23 1.23
N LEU A 17 -10.61 8.94 1.38
CA LEU A 17 -11.25 8.13 0.34
C LEU A 17 -12.65 8.69 -0.05
N GLU A 18 -13.46 9.10 0.92
CA GLU A 18 -14.75 9.73 0.67
C GLU A 18 -14.64 11.06 -0.09
N LEU A 19 -13.64 11.89 0.24
CA LEU A 19 -13.38 13.15 -0.47
C LEU A 19 -12.99 12.89 -1.93
N LEU A 20 -12.12 11.91 -2.16
CA LEU A 20 -11.71 11.49 -3.50
C LEU A 20 -12.88 10.93 -4.31
N GLU A 21 -13.75 10.13 -3.70
CA GLU A 21 -14.95 9.60 -4.34
C GLU A 21 -15.96 10.72 -4.67
N LYS A 22 -16.18 11.66 -3.74
CA LYS A 22 -17.02 12.85 -4.00
C LYS A 22 -16.45 13.69 -5.15
N ALA A 23 -15.13 13.88 -5.20
CA ALA A 23 -14.48 14.57 -6.31
C ALA A 23 -14.70 13.84 -7.65
N ARG A 24 -14.54 12.51 -7.66
CA ARG A 24 -14.78 11.65 -8.83
C ARG A 24 -16.24 11.72 -9.32
N GLN A 25 -17.20 11.82 -8.40
CA GLN A 25 -18.62 11.98 -8.72
C GLN A 25 -18.96 13.41 -9.16
N GLY A 26 -18.40 14.42 -8.51
CA GLY A 26 -18.62 15.85 -8.78
C GLY A 26 -18.04 16.32 -10.12
N ASP A 27 -17.00 15.65 -10.62
CA ASP A 27 -16.47 15.86 -11.97
C ASP A 27 -17.48 15.46 -13.08
N ARG A 28 -18.45 14.58 -12.79
CA ARG A 28 -19.56 14.30 -13.73
C ARG A 28 -20.57 15.45 -13.85
N GLY A 29 -20.51 16.45 -12.96
CA GLY A 29 -21.42 17.59 -12.89
C GLY A 29 -20.80 18.96 -13.26
N GLY A 30 -19.51 19.02 -13.59
CA GLY A 30 -18.88 20.19 -14.23
C GLY A 30 -18.57 21.42 -13.36
N LEU A 31 -18.45 21.31 -12.04
CA LEU A 31 -18.14 22.47 -11.16
C LEU A 31 -16.94 22.30 -10.22
N VAL A 32 -16.20 21.18 -10.27
CA VAL A 32 -14.95 21.02 -9.51
C VAL A 32 -13.79 21.53 -10.36
N GLN A 33 -13.17 22.64 -9.95
CA GLN A 33 -11.94 23.12 -10.59
C GLN A 33 -10.87 22.03 -10.47
N ALA A 34 -10.19 21.69 -11.57
CA ALA A 34 -9.15 20.65 -11.60
C ALA A 34 -8.05 20.82 -10.52
N GLY A 35 -7.81 22.06 -10.05
CA GLY A 35 -6.92 22.33 -8.91
C GLY A 35 -7.38 21.68 -7.60
N ALA A 36 -8.69 21.68 -7.31
CA ALA A 36 -9.22 21.15 -6.06
C ALA A 36 -9.06 19.62 -5.92
N VAL A 37 -8.94 18.88 -7.04
CA VAL A 37 -8.67 17.43 -7.03
C VAL A 37 -7.18 17.12 -6.94
N ALA A 38 -6.33 17.96 -7.55
CA ALA A 38 -4.88 17.82 -7.47
C ALA A 38 -4.35 18.00 -6.04
N ASP A 39 -5.05 18.82 -5.24
CA ASP A 39 -4.71 19.09 -3.85
C ASP A 39 -5.20 18.00 -2.86
N LEU A 40 -5.98 17.02 -3.31
CA LEU A 40 -6.44 15.93 -2.45
C LEU A 40 -5.32 14.92 -2.19
N GLU A 41 -5.03 14.70 -0.91
CA GLU A 41 -4.12 13.66 -0.46
C GLU A 41 -4.69 12.28 -0.84
N ARG A 42 -3.81 11.40 -1.30
CA ARG A 42 -4.16 10.05 -1.76
C ARG A 42 -3.62 9.06 -0.74
N PRO A 43 -4.48 8.34 0.01
CA PRO A 43 -4.01 7.36 1.00
C PRO A 43 -3.13 6.26 0.41
N TRP A 44 -3.26 5.97 -0.88
CA TRP A 44 -2.42 5.02 -1.60
C TRP A 44 -1.06 5.58 -2.06
N GLU A 45 -0.78 6.86 -1.82
CA GLU A 45 0.51 7.53 -2.05
C GLU A 45 1.02 8.14 -0.72
N PRO A 46 1.63 7.35 0.18
CA PRO A 46 1.98 7.81 1.52
C PRO A 46 2.94 8.99 1.56
N ALA A 47 3.80 9.12 0.54
CA ALA A 47 4.75 10.23 0.42
C ALA A 47 4.05 11.59 0.22
N GLY A 48 2.80 11.59 -0.26
CA GLY A 48 1.97 12.78 -0.39
C GLY A 48 1.00 13.00 0.77
N CYS A 49 0.99 12.13 1.78
CA CYS A 49 0.12 12.25 2.94
C CYS A 49 0.86 13.00 4.07
N SER A 50 0.18 13.93 4.72
CA SER A 50 0.69 14.73 5.82
C SER A 50 0.04 14.34 7.16
N GLY A 51 0.70 14.72 8.27
CA GLY A 51 0.18 14.63 9.64
C GLY A 51 -0.51 13.31 9.99
N ASP A 52 -1.76 13.43 10.43
CA ASP A 52 -2.55 12.32 10.95
C ASP A 52 -2.90 11.29 9.86
N LEU A 53 -3.14 11.73 8.62
CA LEU A 53 -3.42 10.82 7.50
C LEU A 53 -2.23 9.91 7.22
N SER A 54 -1.02 10.45 7.23
CA SER A 54 0.19 9.65 7.06
C SER A 54 0.28 8.58 8.14
N SER A 55 0.15 8.96 9.42
CA SER A 55 0.20 8.02 10.53
C SER A 55 -0.88 6.93 10.45
N ALA A 56 -2.09 7.32 10.06
CA ALA A 56 -3.22 6.41 9.90
C ALA A 56 -3.01 5.40 8.76
N VAL A 57 -2.47 5.84 7.61
CA VAL A 57 -2.13 4.93 6.48
C VAL A 57 -1.11 3.89 6.91
N TRP A 58 -0.07 4.30 7.65
CA TRP A 58 0.98 3.37 8.09
C TRP A 58 0.46 2.37 9.11
N SER A 59 -0.32 2.82 10.09
CA SER A 59 -0.97 1.93 11.06
C SER A 59 -1.91 0.94 10.39
N TRP A 60 -2.72 1.39 9.43
CA TRP A 60 -3.62 0.51 8.70
C TRP A 60 -2.86 -0.51 7.86
N CYS A 61 -1.75 -0.11 7.24
CA CYS A 61 -0.87 -1.02 6.52
C CYS A 61 -0.28 -2.11 7.42
N ASP A 62 0.07 -1.81 8.68
CA ASP A 62 0.51 -2.83 9.64
C ASP A 62 -0.58 -3.87 9.91
N ASP A 63 -1.84 -3.43 10.14
CA ASP A 63 -2.97 -4.34 10.33
C ASP A 63 -3.23 -5.20 9.08
N VAL A 64 -3.16 -4.58 7.89
CA VAL A 64 -3.32 -5.28 6.61
C VAL A 64 -2.20 -6.30 6.38
N VAL A 65 -0.96 -5.98 6.74
CA VAL A 65 0.16 -6.93 6.66
C VAL A 65 -0.04 -8.10 7.61
N ALA A 66 -0.49 -7.85 8.83
CA ALA A 66 -0.82 -8.91 9.78
C ALA A 66 -1.92 -9.83 9.21
N TRP A 67 -2.97 -9.25 8.62
CA TRP A 67 -4.05 -9.99 7.97
C TRP A 67 -3.56 -10.78 6.75
N ILE A 68 -2.80 -10.18 5.82
CA ILE A 68 -2.24 -10.87 4.65
C ILE A 68 -1.39 -12.06 5.07
N ASN A 69 -0.51 -11.86 6.06
CA ASN A 69 0.38 -12.91 6.56
C ASN A 69 -0.39 -14.04 7.26
N HIS A 70 -1.57 -13.77 7.82
CA HIS A 70 -2.45 -14.80 8.37
C HIS A 70 -3.22 -15.53 7.27
N GLU A 71 -3.84 -14.80 6.34
CA GLU A 71 -4.80 -15.35 5.38
C GLU A 71 -4.17 -16.03 4.15
N TYR A 72 -3.06 -15.50 3.64
CA TYR A 72 -2.50 -15.92 2.35
C TYR A 72 -1.15 -16.62 2.44
N VAL A 73 -0.42 -16.46 3.55
CA VAL A 73 0.95 -16.94 3.65
C VAL A 73 1.00 -18.32 4.29
N TRP A 74 1.21 -19.33 3.46
CA TRP A 74 1.52 -20.68 3.94
C TRP A 74 3.04 -20.94 4.08
N ARG A 75 3.87 -20.25 3.30
CA ARG A 75 5.33 -20.40 3.31
C ARG A 75 6.01 -19.13 3.83
N PRO A 76 6.96 -19.21 4.78
CA PRO A 76 7.67 -18.02 5.29
C PRO A 76 8.34 -17.16 4.21
N ALA A 77 8.76 -17.76 3.10
CA ALA A 77 9.36 -17.04 1.97
C ALA A 77 8.40 -16.07 1.25
N GLN A 78 7.09 -16.20 1.46
CA GLN A 78 6.05 -15.34 0.88
C GLN A 78 5.54 -14.30 1.89
N MET A 79 6.04 -14.33 3.13
CA MET A 79 5.62 -13.42 4.19
C MET A 79 6.04 -11.99 3.86
N VAL A 80 5.12 -11.04 4.04
CA VAL A 80 5.47 -9.61 4.07
C VAL A 80 6.25 -9.37 5.36
N PRO A 81 7.52 -8.89 5.30
CA PRO A 81 8.35 -8.80 6.49
C PRO A 81 7.86 -7.72 7.45
N ALA A 82 8.05 -7.90 8.75
CA ALA A 82 7.72 -6.87 9.76
C ALA A 82 8.46 -5.54 9.54
N CYS A 83 9.62 -5.60 8.86
CA CYS A 83 10.38 -4.41 8.45
C CYS A 83 9.92 -3.84 7.10
N TRP A 84 8.74 -4.19 6.59
CA TRP A 84 8.14 -3.61 5.38
C TRP A 84 8.24 -2.08 5.30
N PRO A 85 8.10 -1.30 6.41
CA PRO A 85 8.14 0.15 6.30
C PRO A 85 9.55 0.68 5.95
N ARG A 86 10.59 -0.14 6.17
CA ARG A 86 11.99 0.15 5.78
C ARG A 86 12.29 -0.23 4.33
N HIS A 87 11.32 -0.78 3.60
CA HIS A 87 11.47 -1.18 2.20
C HIS A 87 10.59 -0.28 1.33
N ALA A 88 11.18 0.77 0.75
CA ALA A 88 10.43 1.78 -0.01
C ALA A 88 9.51 1.20 -1.10
N HIS A 89 9.90 0.11 -1.75
CA HIS A 89 9.07 -0.56 -2.75
C HIS A 89 7.84 -1.28 -2.17
N ILE A 90 7.93 -1.81 -0.95
CA ILE A 90 6.79 -2.40 -0.24
C ILE A 90 5.91 -1.28 0.31
N ALA A 91 6.50 -0.29 0.98
CA ALA A 91 5.79 0.85 1.54
C ALA A 91 5.03 1.68 0.49
N ARG A 92 5.46 1.66 -0.78
CA ARG A 92 4.73 2.28 -1.91
C ARG A 92 3.57 1.45 -2.43
N GLU A 93 3.70 0.13 -2.48
CA GLU A 93 2.68 -0.73 -3.11
C GLU A 93 1.62 -1.24 -2.12
N LEU A 94 1.99 -1.39 -0.85
CA LEU A 94 1.10 -1.92 0.18
C LEU A 94 -0.16 -1.06 0.42
N PRO A 95 -0.08 0.28 0.48
CA PRO A 95 -1.26 1.15 0.58
C PRO A 95 -2.21 1.02 -0.61
N VAL A 96 -1.68 0.89 -1.83
CA VAL A 96 -2.48 0.62 -3.03
C VAL A 96 -3.23 -0.71 -2.88
N LEU A 97 -2.52 -1.75 -2.45
CA LEU A 97 -3.10 -3.08 -2.24
C LEU A 97 -4.21 -3.07 -1.18
N ALA A 98 -4.01 -2.33 -0.08
CA ALA A 98 -5.00 -2.17 0.98
C ALA A 98 -6.27 -1.45 0.49
N VAL A 99 -6.12 -0.34 -0.23
CA VAL A 99 -7.25 0.40 -0.80
C VAL A 99 -8.02 -0.44 -1.82
N LEU A 100 -7.34 -1.12 -2.76
CA LEU A 100 -8.00 -2.00 -3.72
C LEU A 100 -8.77 -3.14 -3.04
N ARG A 101 -8.22 -3.71 -1.96
CA ARG A 101 -8.89 -4.76 -1.19
C ARG A 101 -10.13 -4.25 -0.48
N TRP A 102 -10.06 -3.03 0.08
CA TRP A 102 -11.18 -2.37 0.73
C TRP A 102 -12.28 -2.00 -0.27
N GLU A 103 -11.93 -1.43 -1.43
CA GLU A 103 -12.88 -1.12 -2.50
C GLU A 103 -13.58 -2.39 -3.00
N ALA A 104 -12.84 -3.49 -3.16
CA ALA A 104 -13.40 -4.78 -3.54
C ALA A 104 -14.41 -5.33 -2.51
N GLU A 105 -14.20 -5.05 -1.23
CA GLU A 105 -15.10 -5.45 -0.14
C GLU A 105 -16.39 -4.65 -0.11
N ASN A 106 -16.34 -3.39 -0.56
CA ASN A 106 -17.48 -2.48 -0.63
C ASN A 106 -18.17 -2.51 -2.00
N ALA A 107 -17.66 -3.30 -2.95
CA ALA A 107 -18.22 -3.44 -4.28
C ALA A 107 -19.54 -4.21 -4.27
N ALA A 108 -20.50 -3.80 -5.12
CA ALA A 108 -21.77 -4.51 -5.27
C ALA A 108 -21.63 -5.86 -6.00
N GLY A 109 -20.51 -6.09 -6.70
CA GLY A 109 -20.26 -7.28 -7.49
C GLY A 109 -18.88 -7.88 -7.23
N PRO A 110 -18.67 -9.17 -7.57
CA PRO A 110 -17.45 -9.89 -7.23
C PRO A 110 -16.23 -9.51 -8.08
N GLN A 111 -16.38 -8.66 -9.10
CA GLN A 111 -15.35 -8.40 -10.11
C GLN A 111 -14.08 -7.82 -9.50
N LEU A 112 -14.20 -6.80 -8.64
CA LEU A 112 -13.04 -6.19 -7.98
C LEU A 112 -12.35 -7.19 -7.03
N MET A 113 -13.11 -8.09 -6.41
CA MET A 113 -12.54 -9.16 -5.58
C MET A 113 -11.81 -10.20 -6.42
N GLU A 114 -12.36 -10.59 -7.57
CA GLU A 114 -11.69 -11.49 -8.51
C GLU A 114 -10.40 -10.87 -9.05
N GLU A 115 -10.44 -9.59 -9.46
CA GLU A 115 -9.29 -8.84 -9.93
C GLU A 115 -8.20 -8.72 -8.86
N TRP A 116 -8.59 -8.44 -7.61
CA TRP A 116 -7.64 -8.35 -6.51
C TRP A 116 -6.91 -9.69 -6.27
N ASN A 117 -7.67 -10.79 -6.22
CA ASN A 117 -7.13 -12.13 -6.00
C ASN A 117 -6.30 -12.65 -7.19
N ARG A 118 -6.68 -12.26 -8.41
CA ARG A 118 -6.06 -12.77 -9.64
C ARG A 118 -4.85 -11.95 -10.08
N TYR A 119 -4.88 -10.65 -9.86
CA TYR A 119 -3.87 -9.73 -10.41
C TYR A 119 -3.18 -8.92 -9.31
N ALA A 120 -3.92 -8.18 -8.49
CA ALA A 120 -3.30 -7.19 -7.61
C ALA A 120 -2.39 -7.85 -6.56
N PHE A 121 -2.92 -8.82 -5.82
CA PHE A 121 -2.19 -9.50 -4.75
C PHE A 121 -1.05 -10.40 -5.26
N PRO A 122 -1.27 -11.31 -6.24
CA PRO A 122 -0.19 -12.16 -6.76
C PRO A 122 0.98 -11.34 -7.31
N MET A 123 0.69 -10.29 -8.09
CA MET A 123 1.74 -9.46 -8.69
C MET A 123 2.50 -8.63 -7.64
N PHE A 124 1.84 -8.19 -6.57
CA PHE A 124 2.53 -7.59 -5.43
C PHE A 124 3.50 -8.58 -4.77
N CYS A 125 3.04 -9.81 -4.50
CA CYS A 125 3.88 -10.85 -3.91
C CYS A 125 5.09 -11.17 -4.78
N ASP A 126 4.90 -11.32 -6.09
CA ASP A 126 5.98 -11.60 -7.04
C ASP A 126 7.01 -10.46 -7.08
N ARG A 127 6.56 -9.21 -7.20
CA ARG A 127 7.46 -8.03 -7.20
C ARG A 127 8.18 -7.88 -5.87
N MET A 128 7.50 -8.09 -4.74
CA MET A 128 8.11 -8.07 -3.42
C MET A 128 9.18 -9.17 -3.31
N ALA A 129 8.85 -10.40 -3.69
CA ALA A 129 9.76 -11.53 -3.64
C ALA A 129 11.01 -11.27 -4.48
N GLN A 130 10.82 -10.81 -5.72
CA GLN A 130 11.88 -10.47 -6.66
C GLN A 130 12.80 -9.36 -6.13
N ARG A 131 12.25 -8.25 -5.62
CA ARG A 131 13.05 -7.09 -5.18
C ARG A 131 13.77 -7.32 -3.86
N LEU A 132 13.18 -8.10 -2.95
CA LEU A 132 13.87 -8.54 -1.74
C LEU A 132 14.96 -9.58 -2.05
N GLY A 133 14.84 -10.34 -3.14
CA GLY A 133 15.86 -11.30 -3.58
C GLY A 133 16.20 -12.31 -2.48
N GLU A 134 17.49 -12.43 -2.15
CA GLU A 134 18.01 -13.32 -1.10
C GLU A 134 17.97 -12.70 0.31
N SER A 135 17.31 -11.57 0.50
CA SER A 135 17.23 -10.88 1.78
C SER A 135 16.66 -11.77 2.90
N THR A 136 17.26 -11.66 4.08
CA THR A 136 16.83 -12.35 5.31
C THR A 136 15.63 -11.68 5.99
N CYS A 137 15.14 -10.53 5.49
CA CYS A 137 14.06 -9.76 6.09
C CYS A 137 12.79 -10.58 6.36
N ARG A 138 12.45 -11.50 5.46
CA ARG A 138 11.27 -12.39 5.58
C ARG A 138 11.41 -13.48 6.64
N THR A 139 12.64 -13.70 7.13
CA THR A 139 12.93 -14.64 8.23
C THR A 139 13.14 -13.94 9.56
N GLY A 140 12.72 -12.68 9.68
CA GLY A 140 12.84 -11.89 10.91
C GLY A 140 14.21 -11.25 11.15
N ARG A 141 15.14 -11.34 10.19
CA ARG A 141 16.46 -10.71 10.27
C ARG A 141 16.56 -9.60 9.24
N HIS A 142 16.29 -8.37 9.66
CA HIS A 142 16.38 -7.22 8.76
C HIS A 142 17.81 -7.06 8.23
N GLN A 143 17.91 -6.70 6.95
CA GLN A 143 19.14 -6.30 6.30
C GLN A 143 18.94 -4.87 5.81
N ASP A 144 19.89 -3.98 6.13
CA ASP A 144 19.88 -2.61 5.62
C ASP A 144 19.97 -2.59 4.10
N TRP A 145 19.54 -1.48 3.49
CA TRP A 145 19.38 -1.36 2.05
C TRP A 145 20.71 -1.65 1.31
N PRO A 146 20.83 -2.79 0.59
CA PRO A 146 22.14 -3.21 0.08
C PRO A 146 22.73 -2.29 -0.99
N ALA A 147 21.91 -1.47 -1.64
CA ALA A 147 22.32 -0.54 -2.68
C ALA A 147 22.51 0.91 -2.17
N GLU A 148 22.37 1.16 -0.86
CA GLU A 148 22.46 2.50 -0.27
C GLU A 148 23.75 3.22 -0.62
N SER A 149 24.90 2.55 -0.48
CA SER A 149 26.21 3.14 -0.82
C SER A 149 26.31 3.56 -2.28
N ARG A 150 25.74 2.78 -3.20
CA ARG A 150 25.69 3.12 -4.63
C ARG A 150 24.76 4.28 -4.92
N TYR A 151 23.65 4.37 -4.18
CA TYR A 151 22.72 5.50 -4.30
C TYR A 151 23.34 6.81 -3.79
N ILE A 152 24.06 6.77 -2.66
CA ILE A 152 24.79 7.93 -2.14
C ILE A 152 25.85 8.40 -3.17
N ALA A 153 26.64 7.46 -3.71
CA ALA A 153 27.61 7.78 -4.75
C ALA A 153 26.95 8.39 -6.01
N PHE A 154 25.77 7.92 -6.39
CA PHE A 154 24.99 8.51 -7.49
C PHE A 154 24.56 9.96 -7.20
N LEU A 155 24.12 10.25 -5.97
CA LEU A 155 23.76 11.61 -5.56
C LEU A 155 24.96 12.56 -5.55
N GLU A 156 26.13 12.07 -5.12
CA GLU A 156 27.37 12.86 -5.10
C GLU A 156 27.91 13.13 -6.51
N ALA A 157 27.78 12.16 -7.42
CA ALA A 157 28.21 12.29 -8.81
C ALA A 157 27.27 13.14 -9.68
N SER A 158 26.03 13.35 -9.25
CA SER A 158 25.02 14.13 -9.98
C SER A 158 25.04 15.58 -9.50
N PRO A 159 25.61 16.54 -10.27
CA PRO A 159 25.51 17.94 -9.89
C PRO A 159 24.04 18.36 -9.94
N ARG A 160 23.51 18.87 -8.82
CA ARG A 160 22.19 19.49 -8.78
C ARG A 160 22.20 20.84 -9.45
#